data_AF-A0A841PKZ2-F1
#
_entry.id   AF-A0A841PKZ2-F1
#
_cell.length_a   1.000
_cell.length_b   1.000
_cell.length_c   1.000
_cell.angle_alpha   90.00
_cell.angle_beta   90.00
_cell.angle_gamma   90.00
#
_symmetry.space_group_name_H-M   'P 1'
#
loop_
_entity.id
_entity.type
_entity.pdbx_description
1 polymer ?
#
loop_
_entity_poly.entity_id
_entity_poly.type
_entity_poly.pdbx_seq_one_letter_code
_entity_poly.pdbx_strand_id
1 'polypeptide(L)' 'MTVIICSGCDRTIEHYKAEKMATLYGSCAECRKKRLQKL' A
#
# COMPACT_ATOMS: atom_id res chain seq x y z
N MET A 1 -12.08 6.22 8.43
CA MET A 1 -10.70 6.49 7.97
C MET A 1 -10.18 5.22 7.36
N THR A 2 -9.80 5.25 6.09
CA THR A 2 -9.20 4.09 5.44
C THR A 2 -7.74 4.37 5.17
N VAL A 3 -6.91 3.38 5.49
CA VAL A 3 -5.46 3.41 5.24
C VAL A 3 -5.11 2.26 4.32
N ILE A 4 -4.29 2.56 3.31
CA ILE A 4 -3.69 1.55 2.44
C ILE A 4 -2.24 1.37 2.88
N ILE A 5 -1.86 0.16 3.28
CA ILE A 5 -0.50 -0.22 3.68
C ILE A 5 0.14 -1.07 2.58
N CYS A 6 1.42 -0.88 2.33
CA CYS A 6 2.19 -1.73 1.43
C CYS A 6 2.52 -3.07 2.09
N SER A 7 2.08 -4.19 1.52
CA SER A 7 2.38 -5.54 2.03
C SER A 7 3.85 -5.97 1.89
N GLY A 8 4.67 -5.18 1.19
CA GLY A 8 6.08 -5.50 0.95
C GLY A 8 7.07 -4.70 1.79
N CYS A 9 6.65 -3.62 2.43
CA CYS A 9 7.54 -2.77 3.23
C CYS A 9 6.85 -2.04 4.39
N ASP A 10 5.58 -2.36 4.66
CA ASP A 10 4.74 -1.83 5.74
C ASP A 10 4.57 -0.30 5.76
N ARG A 11 5.01 0.38 4.70
CA ARG A 11 4.79 1.82 4.54
C ARG A 11 3.33 2.08 4.15
N THR A 12 2.78 3.13 4.72
CA THR A 12 1.53 3.72 4.23
C THR A 12 1.71 4.14 2.78
N ILE A 13 0.77 3.71 1.93
CA ILE A 13 0.63 4.17 0.55
C ILE A 13 -0.26 5.41 0.52
N GLU A 14 -1.45 5.35 1.14
CA GLU A 14 -2.44 6.41 1.07
C GLU A 14 -3.40 6.38 2.28
N HIS A 15 -3.86 7.56 2.72
CA HIS A 15 -4.88 7.76 3.75
C HIS A 15 -6.05 8.53 3.15
N TYR A 16 -7.28 8.03 3.31
CA TYR A 16 -8.48 8.77 2.93
C TYR A 16 -9.55 8.74 4.03
N LYS A 17 -10.29 9.85 4.14
CA LYS A 17 -11.47 9.93 5.01
C LYS A 17 -12.63 9.19 4.35
N ALA A 18 -12.84 7.95 4.78
CA ALA A 18 -14.06 7.20 4.53
C ALA A 18 -14.96 7.18 5.77
N GLU A 19 -16.26 7.08 5.55
CA GLU A 19 -17.28 6.89 6.58
C GLU A 19 -17.02 5.63 7.42
N LYS A 20 -16.48 4.58 6.80
CA LYS A 20 -16.07 3.35 7.50
C LYS A 20 -14.55 3.33 7.74
N MET A 21 -14.16 2.70 8.85
CA MET A 21 -12.76 2.40 9.16
C MET A 21 -12.36 1.12 8.42
N ALA A 22 -11.27 1.17 7.66
CA ALA A 22 -10.73 -0.01 6.99
C ALA A 22 -9.20 0.08 6.86
N THR A 23 -8.54 -1.06 6.86
CA THR A 23 -7.11 -1.18 6.51
C THR A 23 -7.01 -2.08 5.30
N LEU A 24 -6.52 -1.53 4.20
CA LEU A 24 -6.32 -2.23 2.94
C LEU A 24 -4.82 -2.47 2.73
N TYR A 25 -4.52 -3.51 1.97
CA TYR A 25 -3.16 -3.93 1.68
C TYR A 25 -2.90 -3.90 0.18
N GLY A 26 -1.78 -3.29 -0.23
CA GLY A 26 -1.38 -3.12 -1.64
C GLY A 26 0.12 -3.23 -1.86
N SER A 27 0.59 -2.93 -3.07
CA SER A 27 2.02 -2.85 -3.39
C SER A 27 2.38 -1.44 -3.82
N CYS A 28 3.29 -0.78 -3.10
CA CYS A 28 3.76 0.55 -3.47
C CYS A 28 4.63 0.51 -4.73
N ALA A 29 4.83 1.67 -5.37
CA ALA A 29 5.61 1.79 -6.60
C ALA A 29 7.05 1.27 -6.45
N GLU A 30 7.69 1.49 -5.30
CA GLU A 30 9.04 1.00 -4.98
C GLU A 30 9.09 -0.55 -4.96
N CYS A 31 8.20 -1.18 -4.20
CA CYS A 31 8.10 -2.64 -4.13
C CYS A 31 7.70 -3.25 -5.49
N ARG A 32 6.85 -2.55 -6.26
CA ARG A 32 6.49 -2.96 -7.62
C ARG A 32 7.69 -2.90 -8.56
N LYS A 33 8.48 -1.83 -8.53
CA LYS A 33 9.73 -1.71 -9.30
C LYS A 33 10.75 -2.79 -8.92
N LYS A 34 10.92 -3.10 -7.63
CA LYS A 34 11.81 -4.18 -7.17
C LYS A 34 11.37 -5.56 -7.67
N ARG A 35 10.06 -5.82 -7.75
CA ARG A 35 9.51 -7.07 -8.29
C ARG A 35 9.74 -7.18 -9.80
N LEU A 36 9.60 -6.08 -10.53
CA LEU A 36 9.75 -6.06 -11.99
C LEU A 36 11.22 -6.14 -12.46
N GLN A 37 12.18 -5.66 -11.67
CA GLN A 37 13.62 -5.75 -11.98
C GLN A 37 14.24 -7.13 -11.70
N LYS A 38 13.45 -8.09 -11.21
CA LYS A 38 13.86 -9.49 -11.03
C LYS A 38 13.38 -10.41 -12.17
N LEU A 39 12.87 -9.83 -13.26
CA LEU A 39 12.54 -10.53 -14.51
C LEU A 39 13.67 -10.28 -15.52
#